data_AF-A0A1E3RZM3-F1
#
_entry.id   AF-A0A1E3RZM3-F1
#
_cell.length_a   1.000
_cell.length_b   1.000
_cell.length_c   1.000
_cell.angle_alpha   90.00
_cell.angle_beta   90.00
_cell.angle_gamma   90.00
#
_symmetry.space_group_name_H-M   'P 1'
#
loop_
_entity.id
_entity.type
_entity.pdbx_description
1 polymer ?
#
loop_
_entity_poly.entity_id
_entity_poly.type
_entity_poly.pdbx_seq_one_letter_code
_entity_poly.pdbx_strand_id
1 'polypeptide(L)'
;MRARSLTISAADVESRIRQRLIGVGNTARHVVWQTGDHAVLLRSDRVRARLLEGWLMVSIELQTDQTGRRQLELVYRLGAPESGRGTGAAVKINAATPQALALAEVWGADLQRVVWDAVLDAVEAAVSAVRRREPRQPLVLRGFHAGREGFTVEVASGSR
;
A
#
# COMPACT_ATOMS: atom_id res chain seq x y z
N MET A 1 -10.73 -23.67 15.86
CA MET A 1 -10.63 -22.60 14.84
C MET A 1 -9.93 -23.12 13.59
N ARG A 2 -10.37 -22.72 12.39
CA ARG A 2 -9.67 -23.04 11.12
C ARG A 2 -8.90 -21.82 10.63
N ALA A 3 -7.59 -21.95 10.45
CA ALA A 3 -6.74 -20.89 9.93
C ALA A 3 -6.66 -20.96 8.41
N ARG A 4 -6.67 -19.79 7.77
CA ARG A 4 -6.52 -19.61 6.32
C ARG A 4 -5.50 -18.51 6.07
N SER A 5 -4.56 -18.77 5.17
CA SER A 5 -3.64 -17.77 4.66
C SER A 5 -4.01 -17.46 3.21
N LEU A 6 -4.13 -16.17 2.88
CA LEU A 6 -4.36 -15.70 1.53
C LEU A 6 -3.19 -14.82 1.13
N THR A 7 -2.57 -15.14 0.00
CA THR A 7 -1.44 -14.39 -0.54
C THR A 7 -1.92 -13.55 -1.72
N ILE A 8 -1.62 -12.26 -1.65
CA ILE A 8 -1.96 -11.25 -2.66
C ILE A 8 -0.67 -10.88 -3.38
N SER A 9 -0.70 -10.88 -4.71
CA SER A 9 0.50 -10.61 -5.51
C SER A 9 0.97 -9.16 -5.37
N ALA A 10 2.26 -8.89 -5.60
CA ALA A 10 2.77 -7.53 -5.64
C ALA A 10 2.06 -6.67 -6.71
N ALA A 11 1.69 -7.28 -7.85
CA ALA A 11 0.95 -6.61 -8.91
C ALA A 11 -0.47 -6.19 -8.47
N ASP A 12 -1.13 -7.03 -7.67
CA ASP A 12 -2.44 -6.72 -7.11
C ASP A 12 -2.38 -5.60 -6.06
N VAL A 13 -1.31 -5.55 -5.26
CA VAL A 13 -1.04 -4.44 -4.34
C VAL A 13 -0.74 -3.15 -5.13
N GLU A 14 0.12 -3.23 -6.15
CA GLU A 14 0.40 -2.09 -7.06
C GLU A 14 -0.87 -1.54 -7.70
N SER A 15 -1.75 -2.43 -8.16
CA SER A 15 -3.02 -2.06 -8.80
C SER A 15 -3.94 -1.30 -7.84
N ARG A 16 -4.04 -1.75 -6.58
CA ARG A 16 -4.80 -1.04 -5.53
C ARG A 16 -4.22 0.34 -5.22
N ILE A 17 -2.90 0.44 -5.09
CA ILE A 17 -2.22 1.74 -4.89
C ILE A 17 -2.55 2.66 -6.07
N ARG A 18 -2.41 2.18 -7.31
CA ARG A 18 -2.74 2.96 -8.50
C ARG A 18 -4.18 3.45 -8.47
N GLN A 19 -5.14 2.58 -8.20
CA GLN A 19 -6.57 2.92 -8.14
C GLN A 19 -6.86 3.97 -7.06
N ARG A 20 -6.25 3.87 -5.88
CA ARG A 20 -6.40 4.88 -4.82
C ARG A 20 -5.79 6.23 -5.20
N LEU A 21 -4.68 6.24 -5.95
CA LEU A 21 -4.04 7.47 -6.38
C LEU A 21 -4.86 8.27 -7.41
N ILE A 22 -5.62 7.58 -8.27
CA ILE A 22 -6.38 8.20 -9.37
C ILE A 22 -7.90 8.24 -9.15
N GLY A 23 -8.38 7.63 -8.07
CA GLY A 23 -9.81 7.42 -7.81
C GLY A 23 -10.33 6.10 -8.40
N VAL A 24 -11.22 5.44 -7.66
CA VAL A 24 -11.80 4.13 -8.04
C VAL A 24 -12.56 4.26 -9.36
N GLY A 25 -12.28 3.35 -10.30
CA GLY A 25 -12.94 3.32 -11.61
C GLY A 25 -12.32 4.27 -12.64
N ASN A 26 -11.27 5.01 -12.27
CA ASN A 26 -10.51 5.85 -13.19
C ASN A 26 -9.38 5.04 -13.85
N THR A 27 -9.03 5.42 -15.08
CA THR A 27 -7.94 4.84 -15.89
C THR A 27 -6.91 5.89 -16.32
N ALA A 28 -6.96 7.09 -15.73
CA ALA A 28 -6.01 8.16 -15.99
C ALA A 28 -4.58 7.70 -15.67
N ARG A 29 -3.67 7.90 -16.63
CA ARG A 29 -2.24 7.61 -16.47
C ARG A 29 -1.52 8.68 -15.64
N HIS A 30 -2.14 9.85 -15.54
CA HIS A 30 -1.62 11.04 -14.89
C HIS A 30 -2.78 11.74 -14.18
N VAL A 31 -2.54 12.21 -12.97
CA VAL A 31 -3.49 13.03 -12.22
C VAL A 31 -2.76 14.19 -11.60
N VAL A 32 -3.40 15.35 -11.53
CA VAL A 32 -2.88 16.49 -10.79
C VAL A 32 -3.50 16.46 -9.40
N TRP A 33 -2.65 16.42 -8.39
CA TRP A 33 -3.07 16.62 -7.00
C TRP A 33 -2.82 18.07 -6.62
N GLN A 34 -3.73 18.65 -5.86
CA GLN A 34 -3.63 20.02 -5.37
C GLN A 34 -3.80 20.07 -3.86
N THR A 35 -2.91 20.78 -3.19
CA THR A 35 -2.95 21.03 -1.74
C THR A 35 -2.61 22.50 -1.52
N GLY A 36 -3.62 23.29 -1.14
CA GLY A 36 -3.49 24.76 -1.09
C GLY A 36 -3.10 25.31 -2.46
N ASP A 37 -2.03 26.12 -2.49
CA ASP A 37 -1.51 26.72 -3.73
C ASP A 37 -0.50 25.82 -4.47
N HIS A 38 -0.24 24.62 -3.95
CA HIS A 38 0.69 23.67 -4.57
C HIS A 38 -0.06 22.67 -5.47
N ALA A 39 0.49 22.43 -6.66
CA ALA A 39 0.03 21.40 -7.58
C ALA A 39 1.17 20.46 -7.94
N VAL A 40 0.88 19.16 -8.01
CA VAL A 40 1.85 18.13 -8.45
C VAL A 40 1.22 17.22 -9.49
N LEU A 41 1.94 16.97 -10.56
CA LEU A 41 1.60 15.94 -11.53
C LEU A 41 2.08 14.59 -11.00
N LEU A 42 1.14 13.69 -10.72
CA LEU A 42 1.41 12.32 -10.32
C LEU A 42 1.25 11.37 -11.49
N ARG A 43 2.22 10.47 -11.68
CA ARG A 43 2.21 9.46 -12.74
C ARG A 43 1.81 8.10 -12.24
N SER A 44 0.53 7.79 -12.37
CA SER A 44 -0.04 6.52 -11.91
C SER A 44 0.47 5.32 -12.74
N ASP A 45 0.84 5.57 -14.00
CA ASP A 45 1.46 4.59 -14.91
C ASP A 45 2.91 4.22 -14.52
N ARG A 46 3.53 5.01 -13.65
CA ARG A 46 4.91 4.82 -13.15
C ARG A 46 4.99 4.41 -11.69
N VAL A 47 3.86 4.04 -11.08
CA VAL A 47 3.84 3.42 -9.76
C VAL A 47 4.45 2.03 -9.85
N ARG A 48 5.36 1.72 -8.92
CA ARG A 48 5.96 0.39 -8.77
C ARG A 48 5.86 -0.06 -7.33
N ALA A 49 5.27 -1.24 -7.10
CA ALA A 49 5.28 -1.88 -5.78
C ALA A 49 6.15 -3.13 -5.80
N ARG A 50 6.99 -3.29 -4.78
CA ARG A 50 7.82 -4.48 -4.56
C ARG A 50 7.60 -5.01 -3.16
N LEU A 51 7.40 -6.32 -3.06
CA LEU A 51 7.33 -7.02 -1.79
C LEU A 51 8.63 -7.76 -1.56
N LEU A 52 9.22 -7.51 -0.40
CA LEU A 52 10.38 -8.21 0.13
C LEU A 52 9.96 -8.83 1.46
N GLU A 53 10.84 -9.68 2.01
CA GLU A 53 10.60 -10.26 3.33
C GLU A 53 10.52 -9.17 4.40
N GLY A 54 9.33 -8.96 4.96
CA GLY A 54 9.08 -7.93 5.96
C GLY A 54 8.66 -6.55 5.41
N TRP A 55 8.82 -6.31 4.10
CA TRP A 55 8.78 -4.96 3.53
C TRP A 55 7.92 -4.83 2.28
N LEU A 56 7.23 -3.70 2.18
CA LEU A 56 6.63 -3.18 0.95
C LEU A 56 7.36 -1.91 0.57
N MET A 57 7.95 -1.89 -0.62
CA MET A 57 8.56 -0.70 -1.22
C MET A 57 7.69 -0.18 -2.34
N VAL A 58 7.31 1.09 -2.27
CA VAL A 58 6.46 1.74 -3.28
C VAL A 58 7.19 2.94 -3.83
N SER A 59 7.32 2.99 -5.14
CA SER A 59 7.91 4.11 -5.87
C SER A 59 6.85 4.84 -6.67
N ILE A 60 6.80 6.17 -6.50
CA ILE A 60 5.82 7.04 -7.17
C ILE A 60 6.58 8.20 -7.82
N GLU A 61 6.37 8.41 -9.12
CA GLU A 61 6.93 9.54 -9.86
C GLU A 61 6.00 10.76 -9.76
N LEU A 62 6.58 11.88 -9.33
CA LEU A 62 5.94 13.17 -9.15
C LEU A 62 6.69 14.22 -9.96
N GLN A 63 5.98 15.24 -10.42
CA GLN A 63 6.56 16.36 -11.14
C GLN A 63 5.89 17.69 -10.75
N THR A 64 6.73 18.68 -10.48
CA THR A 64 6.35 20.10 -10.44
C THR A 64 7.31 20.88 -11.33
N ASP A 65 6.98 22.13 -11.65
CA ASP A 65 7.87 23.01 -12.42
C ASP A 65 9.16 23.35 -11.65
N GLN A 66 9.09 23.38 -10.31
CA GLN A 66 10.20 23.74 -9.44
C GLN A 66 11.14 22.57 -9.14
N THR A 67 10.60 21.35 -9.00
CA THR A 67 11.38 20.16 -8.61
C THR A 67 11.80 19.31 -9.81
N GLY A 68 11.16 19.54 -10.96
CA GLY A 68 11.19 18.61 -12.09
C GLY A 68 10.63 17.24 -11.70
N ARG A 69 10.94 16.22 -12.52
CA ARG A 69 10.55 14.83 -12.25
C ARG A 69 11.39 14.22 -11.16
N ARG A 70 10.75 13.69 -10.12
CA ARG A 70 11.41 12.99 -9.03
C ARG A 70 10.59 11.76 -8.64
N GLN A 71 11.28 10.76 -8.15
CA GLN A 71 10.67 9.56 -7.59
C GLN A 71 10.73 9.66 -6.07
N LEU A 72 9.58 9.52 -5.42
CA LEU A 72 9.52 9.29 -3.98
C LEU A 72 9.37 7.79 -3.73
N GLU A 73 10.19 7.28 -2.82
CA GLU A 73 10.12 5.89 -2.40
C GLU A 73 9.59 5.82 -0.96
N LEU A 74 8.46 5.14 -0.80
CA LEU A 74 7.85 4.83 0.49
C LEU A 74 8.23 3.40 0.87
N VAL A 75 8.83 3.24 2.05
CA VAL A 75 9.27 1.95 2.57
C VAL A 75 8.45 1.61 3.80
N TYR A 76 7.57 0.62 3.65
CA TYR A 76 6.73 0.11 4.72
C TYR A 76 7.32 -1.17 5.29
N ARG A 77 7.50 -1.20 6.61
CA ARG A 77 7.64 -2.45 7.35
C ARG A 77 6.24 -2.99 7.58
N LEU A 78 5.90 -4.14 7.01
CA LEU A 78 4.59 -4.78 7.20
C LEU A 78 4.66 -6.00 8.13
N GLY A 79 5.85 -6.28 8.66
CA GLY A 79 6.11 -7.44 9.51
C GLY A 79 6.47 -8.68 8.69
N ALA A 80 7.04 -9.67 9.37
CA ALA A 80 7.42 -10.97 8.82
C ALA A 80 6.72 -12.09 9.64
N PRO A 81 6.65 -13.34 9.14
CA PRO A 81 5.95 -14.43 9.82
C PRO A 81 6.33 -14.58 11.30
N GLU A 82 7.62 -14.42 11.60
CA GLU A 82 8.24 -14.60 12.92
C GLU A 82 8.12 -13.36 13.85
N SER A 83 7.92 -12.16 13.30
CA SER A 83 8.28 -10.89 13.97
C SER A 83 7.13 -9.93 14.26
N GLY A 84 5.89 -10.33 14.00
CA GLY A 84 4.71 -9.52 14.28
C GLY A 84 3.86 -9.30 13.05
N ARG A 85 2.59 -9.63 13.22
CA ARG A 85 1.53 -9.81 12.24
C ARG A 85 0.88 -8.49 11.80
N GLY A 86 1.69 -7.51 11.39
CA GLY A 86 1.21 -6.20 10.91
C GLY A 86 0.91 -5.16 12.01
N THR A 87 0.95 -5.55 13.30
CA THR A 87 0.69 -4.67 14.45
C THR A 87 1.80 -3.65 14.74
N GLY A 88 2.98 -3.82 14.11
CA GLY A 88 4.12 -2.90 14.20
C GLY A 88 4.44 -2.21 12.88
N ALA A 89 3.42 -2.01 12.03
CA ALA A 89 3.65 -1.40 10.73
C ALA A 89 4.20 0.03 10.87
N ALA A 90 5.22 0.35 10.08
CA ALA A 90 5.88 1.65 10.10
C ALA A 90 6.27 2.02 8.67
N VAL A 91 6.30 3.33 8.38
CA VAL A 91 6.67 3.85 7.07
C VAL A 91 7.74 4.92 7.19
N LYS A 92 8.65 4.92 6.22
CA LYS A 92 9.57 6.02 5.94
C LYS A 92 9.46 6.43 4.48
N ILE A 93 9.62 7.72 4.19
CA ILE A 93 9.86 8.20 2.82
C ILE A 93 11.37 8.41 2.65
N ASN A 94 11.94 7.82 1.60
CA ASN A 94 13.30 8.08 1.16
C ASN A 94 13.28 9.26 0.18
N ALA A 95 13.77 10.40 0.64
CA ALA A 95 13.92 11.62 -0.15
C ALA A 95 15.40 12.05 -0.15
N ALA A 96 16.18 11.51 -1.09
CA ALA A 96 17.65 11.65 -1.10
C ALA A 96 18.16 12.98 -1.66
N THR A 97 17.28 13.82 -2.22
CA THR A 97 17.64 15.11 -2.82
C THR A 97 16.78 16.22 -2.24
N PRO A 98 17.24 17.49 -2.23
CA PRO A 98 16.43 18.61 -1.76
C PRO A 98 15.10 18.72 -2.49
N GLN A 99 15.07 18.43 -3.80
CA GLN A 99 13.83 18.47 -4.59
C GLN A 99 12.87 17.35 -4.20
N ALA A 100 13.37 16.14 -3.93
CA ALA A 100 12.53 15.06 -3.41
C ALA A 100 12.04 15.36 -1.98
N LEU A 101 12.85 16.02 -1.15
CA LEU A 101 12.47 16.41 0.20
C LEU A 101 11.31 17.42 0.17
N ALA A 102 11.42 18.46 -0.67
CA ALA A 102 10.34 19.44 -0.86
C ALA A 102 9.01 18.80 -1.30
N LEU A 103 9.06 17.78 -2.17
CA LEU A 103 7.86 17.01 -2.54
C LEU A 103 7.31 16.20 -1.35
N ALA A 104 8.18 15.57 -0.57
CA ALA A 104 7.77 14.78 0.58
C ALA A 104 7.18 15.64 1.71
N GLU A 105 7.65 16.88 1.87
CA GLU A 105 7.11 17.83 2.86
C GLU A 105 5.66 18.20 2.57
N VAL A 106 5.30 18.39 1.29
CA VAL A 106 3.93 18.81 0.91
C VAL A 106 2.99 17.62 0.73
N TRP A 107 3.41 16.55 0.04
CA TRP A 107 2.53 15.44 -0.35
C TRP A 107 2.85 14.11 0.35
N GLY A 108 3.92 14.04 1.13
CA GLY A 108 4.39 12.78 1.72
C GLY A 108 3.36 12.12 2.63
N ALA A 109 2.68 12.89 3.48
CA ALA A 109 1.65 12.37 4.38
C ALA A 109 0.46 11.77 3.60
N ASP A 110 0.00 12.44 2.53
CA ASP A 110 -1.09 11.95 1.69
C ASP A 110 -0.70 10.69 0.93
N LEU A 111 0.52 10.65 0.38
CA LEU A 111 1.04 9.46 -0.29
C LEU A 111 1.16 8.28 0.68
N GLN A 112 1.64 8.54 1.91
CA GLN A 112 1.69 7.52 2.95
C GLN A 112 0.30 6.98 3.29
N ARG A 113 -0.68 7.88 3.46
CA ARG A 113 -2.06 7.49 3.73
C ARG A 113 -2.63 6.66 2.59
N VAL A 114 -2.47 7.10 1.34
CA VAL A 114 -3.03 6.40 0.17
C VAL A 114 -2.41 5.01 -0.02
N VAL A 115 -1.09 4.88 0.14
CA VAL A 115 -0.45 3.56 0.05
C VAL A 115 -0.92 2.65 1.20
N TRP A 116 -1.08 3.19 2.41
CA TRP A 116 -1.60 2.43 3.53
C TRP A 116 -3.05 1.98 3.33
N ASP A 117 -3.91 2.86 2.84
CA ASP A 117 -5.30 2.52 2.50
C ASP A 117 -5.36 1.38 1.46
N ALA A 118 -4.46 1.39 0.47
CA ALA A 118 -4.37 0.31 -0.51
C ALA A 118 -3.90 -1.04 0.09
N VAL A 119 -3.06 -1.02 1.14
CA VAL A 119 -2.71 -2.22 1.90
C VAL A 119 -3.93 -2.73 2.67
N LEU A 120 -4.69 -1.84 3.31
CA LEU A 120 -5.92 -2.20 4.00
C LEU A 120 -6.99 -2.76 3.06
N ASP A 121 -7.12 -2.24 1.83
CA ASP A 121 -7.98 -2.81 0.79
C ASP A 121 -7.60 -4.25 0.44
N ALA A 122 -6.31 -4.56 0.44
CA ALA A 122 -5.82 -5.91 0.22
C ALA A 122 -6.23 -6.84 1.37
N VAL A 123 -6.08 -6.38 2.62
CA VAL A 123 -6.55 -7.10 3.82
C VAL A 123 -8.05 -7.35 3.79
N GLU A 124 -8.85 -6.32 3.49
CA GLU A 124 -10.30 -6.41 3.41
C GLU A 124 -10.75 -7.39 2.32
N ALA A 125 -10.10 -7.36 1.15
CA ALA A 125 -10.39 -8.29 0.07
C ALA A 125 -10.12 -9.76 0.49
N ALA A 126 -9.04 -10.02 1.22
CA ALA A 126 -8.74 -11.35 1.73
C ALA A 126 -9.76 -11.82 2.79
N VAL A 127 -10.11 -10.96 3.75
CA VAL A 127 -11.13 -11.26 4.76
C VAL A 127 -12.49 -11.53 4.09
N SER A 128 -12.87 -10.72 3.10
CA SER A 128 -14.09 -10.88 2.32
C SER A 128 -14.11 -12.20 1.54
N ALA A 129 -12.97 -12.63 1.00
CA ALA A 129 -12.85 -13.92 0.33
C ALA A 129 -13.09 -15.11 1.28
N VAL A 130 -12.60 -15.02 2.53
CA VAL A 130 -12.89 -16.03 3.57
C VAL A 130 -14.36 -15.98 3.99
N ARG A 131 -14.93 -14.79 4.20
CA ARG A 131 -16.36 -14.61 4.52
C ARG A 131 -17.27 -15.26 3.48
N ARG A 132 -16.97 -15.12 2.18
CA ARG A 132 -17.76 -15.77 1.11
C ARG A 132 -17.76 -17.30 1.22
N ARG A 133 -16.66 -17.89 1.70
CA ARG A 133 -16.55 -19.35 1.92
C ARG A 133 -17.18 -19.79 3.25
N GLU A 134 -17.17 -18.91 4.25
CA GLU A 134 -17.60 -19.22 5.62
C GLU A 134 -18.56 -18.12 6.16
N PRO A 135 -19.76 -17.96 5.56
CA PRO A 135 -20.60 -16.79 5.78
C PRO A 135 -21.08 -16.62 7.22
N ARG A 136 -21.29 -17.72 7.95
CA ARG A 136 -21.90 -17.72 9.29
C ARG A 136 -20.89 -17.81 10.44
N GLN A 137 -19.60 -17.98 10.15
CA GLN A 137 -18.59 -18.12 11.21
C GLN A 137 -18.03 -16.74 11.60
N PRO A 138 -17.77 -16.47 12.89
CA PRO A 138 -17.00 -15.29 13.26
C PRO A 138 -15.60 -15.39 12.64
N LEU A 139 -15.09 -14.28 12.11
CA LEU A 139 -13.76 -14.18 11.52
C LEU A 139 -12.86 -13.37 12.43
N VAL A 140 -11.61 -13.80 12.56
CA VAL A 140 -10.57 -13.11 13.31
C VAL A 140 -9.40 -12.86 12.36
N LEU A 141 -9.10 -11.60 12.08
CA LEU A 141 -7.84 -11.22 11.44
C LEU A 141 -6.71 -11.50 12.44
N ARG A 142 -5.88 -12.50 12.15
CA ARG A 142 -4.71 -12.82 12.97
C ARG A 142 -3.56 -11.89 12.66
N GLY A 143 -3.46 -11.46 11.40
CA GLY A 143 -2.35 -10.65 10.94
C GLY A 143 -2.23 -10.51 9.45
N PHE A 144 -1.22 -9.75 9.05
CA PHE A 144 -0.69 -9.75 7.71
C PHE A 144 0.83 -9.50 7.73
N HIS A 145 1.52 -9.86 6.65
CA HIS A 145 2.95 -9.63 6.49
C HIS A 145 3.33 -9.59 5.01
N ALA A 146 4.49 -8.99 4.71
CA ALA A 146 5.06 -9.02 3.37
C ALA A 146 6.11 -10.14 3.26
N GLY A 147 6.04 -10.90 2.17
CA GLY A 147 7.02 -11.91 1.79
C GLY A 147 7.35 -11.80 0.30
N ARG A 148 8.40 -12.49 -0.14
CA ARG A 148 8.80 -12.51 -1.56
C ARG A 148 7.72 -13.09 -2.47
N GLU A 149 6.91 -14.01 -1.96
CA GLU A 149 5.81 -14.64 -2.69
C GLU A 149 4.57 -13.74 -2.77
N GLY A 150 4.47 -12.73 -1.90
CA GLY A 150 3.35 -11.80 -1.88
C GLY A 150 3.03 -11.25 -0.49
N PHE A 151 1.91 -10.55 -0.42
CA PHE A 151 1.37 -9.98 0.80
C PHE A 151 0.38 -10.98 1.39
N THR A 152 0.73 -11.58 2.52
CA THR A 152 -0.04 -12.65 3.14
C THR A 152 -0.94 -12.09 4.23
N VAL A 153 -2.20 -12.51 4.22
CA VAL A 153 -3.20 -12.18 5.23
C VAL A 153 -3.67 -13.47 5.90
N GLU A 154 -3.59 -13.50 7.23
CA GLU A 154 -3.97 -14.66 8.05
C GLU A 154 -5.31 -14.41 8.72
N VAL A 155 -6.29 -15.25 8.39
CA VAL A 155 -7.66 -15.16 8.91
C VAL A 155 -8.02 -16.49 9.56
N ALA A 156 -8.57 -16.45 10.77
CA ALA A 156 -9.13 -17.61 11.43
C ALA A 156 -10.66 -17.52 11.47
N SER A 157 -11.33 -18.67 11.34
CA SER A 157 -12.78 -18.80 11.48
C SER A 157 -13.18 -19.72 12.63
N GLY A 158 -14.32 -19.42 13.25
CA GLY A 158 -14.92 -20.18 14.35
C GLY A 158 -14.80 -19.48 15.71
N SER A 159 -15.65 -19.88 16.65
CA SER A 159 -15.62 -19.41 18.04
C SER A 159 -14.37 -19.91 18.77
N ARG A 160 -13.96 -19.17 19.81
CA ARG A 160 -12.96 -19.61 20.79
C ARG A 160 -13.28 -21.00 21.32
#